data_AF-A0A7X2T3C7-F1
#
_entry.id   AF-A0A7X2T3C7-F1
#
_cell.length_a   1.000
_cell.length_b   1.000
_cell.length_c   1.000
_cell.angle_alpha   90.00
_cell.angle_beta   90.00
_cell.angle_gamma   90.00
#
_symmetry.space_group_name_H-M   'P 1'
#
loop_
_entity.id
_entity.type
_entity.pdbx_description
1 polymer ?
#
loop_
_entity_poly.entity_id
_entity_poly.type
_entity_poly.pdbx_seq_one_letter_code
_entity_poly.pdbx_strand_id
1 'polypeptide(L)' 'MNEDELIKYLADPILKQIEKLSNKQELSQLPQIEFIMEPGQEPIYIQGVQITEELIEKLKTYLQDEIEMICAPTILH' A
#
# COMPACT_ATOMS: atom_id res chain seq x y z
N MET A 1 2.02 -16.27 -9.95
CA MET A 1 1.21 -15.21 -9.30
C MET A 1 0.81 -14.21 -10.36
N ASN A 2 -0.38 -13.63 -10.26
CA ASN A 2 -0.79 -12.50 -11.11
C ASN A 2 -0.41 -11.17 -10.43
N GLU A 3 -0.48 -10.07 -11.17
CA GLU A 3 -0.20 -8.71 -10.66
C GLU A 3 -1.09 -8.35 -9.46
N ASP A 4 -2.38 -8.70 -9.51
CA ASP A 4 -3.34 -8.43 -8.43
C ASP A 4 -2.99 -9.16 -7.12
N GLU A 5 -2.54 -10.40 -7.24
CA GLU A 5 -2.09 -11.22 -6.11
C GLU A 5 -0.76 -10.69 -5.54
N LEU A 6 0.10 -10.14 -6.40
CA LEU A 6 1.34 -9.49 -5.99
C LEU A 6 1.05 -8.21 -5.21
N ILE A 7 0.09 -7.39 -5.67
CA ILE A 7 -0.33 -6.16 -5.00
C ILE A 7 -0.83 -6.47 -3.59
N LYS A 8 -1.75 -7.43 -3.45
CA LYS A 8 -2.26 -7.86 -2.14
C LYS A 8 -1.16 -8.41 -1.24
N TYR A 9 -0.25 -9.21 -1.80
CA TYR A 9 0.89 -9.75 -1.07
C TYR A 9 1.82 -8.65 -0.53
N LEU A 10 2.08 -7.61 -1.34
CA LEU A 10 2.89 -6.47 -0.93
C LEU A 10 2.16 -5.54 0.04
N ALA A 11 0.84 -5.40 -0.13
CA ALA A 11 0.03 -4.53 0.70
C ALA A 11 -0.23 -5.09 2.11
N ASP A 12 -0.46 -6.39 2.26
CA ASP A 12 -0.76 -7.04 3.55
C ASP A 12 0.19 -6.65 4.71
N PRO A 13 1.53 -6.74 4.57
CA PRO A 13 2.42 -6.36 5.66
C PRO A 13 2.36 -4.87 5.99
N ILE A 14 2.08 -4.00 5.00
CA ILE A 14 1.98 -2.55 5.18
C ILE A 14 0.68 -2.22 5.91
N LEU A 15 -0.46 -2.78 5.46
CA LEU A 15 -1.77 -2.57 6.07
C LEU A 15 -1.80 -3.03 7.52
N LYS A 16 -1.18 -4.18 7.85
CA LYS A 16 -1.04 -4.65 9.24
C LYS A 16 -0.25 -3.69 10.13
N GLN A 17 0.71 -2.95 9.58
CA GLN A 17 1.43 -1.93 10.34
C GLN A 17 0.56 -0.69 10.54
N ILE A 18 -0.19 -0.27 9.51
CA ILE A 18 -1.12 0.86 9.61
C ILE A 18 -2.24 0.58 10.61
N GLU A 19 -2.83 -0.62 10.58
CA GLU A 19 -3.86 -1.04 11.55
C GLU A 19 -3.33 -1.00 13.00
N LYS A 20 -2.08 -1.45 13.22
CA LYS A 20 -1.41 -1.34 14.53
C LYS A 20 -1.14 0.10 14.95
N LEU A 21 -0.85 0.99 14.00
CA LEU A 21 -0.63 2.42 14.27
C LEU A 21 -1.96 3.11 14.59
N SER A 22 -3.01 2.85 13.81
CA SER A 22 -4.36 3.35 14.03
C SER A 22 -4.93 2.93 15.39
N ASN A 23 -4.67 1.71 15.84
CA ASN A 23 -5.09 1.25 17.17
C ASN A 23 -4.27 1.85 18.33
N LYS A 24 -3.04 2.32 18.09
CA LYS A 24 -2.13 2.82 19.13
C LYS A 24 -2.14 4.34 19.28
N GLN A 25 -2.46 5.05 18.21
CA GLN A 25 -2.49 6.51 18.14
C GLN A 25 -3.81 6.90 17.50
N GLU A 26 -4.53 7.84 18.10
CA GLU A 26 -5.61 8.53 17.41
C GLU A 26 -4.98 9.30 16.24
N LEU A 27 -4.92 8.64 15.08
CA LEU A 27 -4.44 9.24 13.84
C LEU A 27 -5.42 10.36 13.49
N SER A 28 -5.02 11.60 13.78
CA SER A 28 -5.85 12.78 13.45
C SER A 28 -5.96 13.00 11.93
N GLN A 29 -5.12 12.32 11.14
CA GLN A 29 -5.09 12.38 9.69
C GLN A 29 -4.78 11.01 9.09
N LEU A 30 -5.30 10.76 7.89
CA LEU A 30 -5.01 9.56 7.11
C LEU A 30 -3.52 9.54 6.72
N PRO A 31 -2.79 8.44 6.97
CA PRO A 31 -1.43 8.33 6.51
C PRO A 31 -1.39 8.27 4.98
N GLN A 32 -0.51 9.08 4.38
CA GLN A 32 -0.24 9.05 2.94
C GLN A 32 0.99 8.17 2.67
N ILE A 33 0.89 7.30 1.67
CA ILE A 33 1.98 6.43 1.25
C ILE A 33 2.58 6.95 -0.05
N GLU A 34 3.90 7.10 -0.07
CA GLU A 34 4.67 7.42 -1.26
C GLU A 34 5.76 6.37 -1.48
N PHE A 35 5.85 5.88 -2.72
CA PHE A 35 6.91 4.97 -3.14
C PHE A 35 7.99 5.77 -3.84
N ILE A 36 9.22 5.67 -3.33
CA ILE A 36 10.40 6.32 -3.90
C ILE A 36 11.27 5.23 -4.51
N MET A 37 11.42 5.26 -5.83
CA MET A 37 12.45 4.45 -6.51
C MET A 37 13.74 5.27 -6.59
N GLU A 38 14.85 4.67 -6.19
CA GLU A 38 16.14 5.35 -6.24
C GLU A 38 16.62 5.44 -7.69
N PRO A 39 17.14 6.61 -8.14
CA PRO A 39 17.64 6.75 -9.50
C PRO A 39 18.86 5.83 -9.71
N GLY A 40 18.78 4.96 -10.72
CA GLY A 40 19.82 3.97 -11.04
C GLY A 40 19.59 2.59 -10.43
N GLN A 41 18.44 2.37 -9.78
CA GLN A 41 18.07 1.06 -9.25
C GLN A 41 17.73 0.09 -10.39
N GLU A 42 18.28 -1.12 -10.33
CA GLU A 42 17.97 -2.20 -11.26
C GLU A 42 16.48 -2.55 -11.21
N PRO A 43 15.88 -3.02 -12.32
CA PRO A 43 14.49 -3.44 -12.33
C PRO A 43 14.20 -4.43 -11.19
N ILE A 44 13.28 -4.05 -10.31
CA ILE A 44 12.92 -4.86 -9.15
C ILE A 44 12.03 -5.99 -9.62
N TYR A 45 12.41 -7.24 -9.33
CA TYR A 45 11.58 -8.41 -9.59
C TYR A 45 11.14 -9.04 -8.29
N ILE A 46 9.81 -9.12 -8.07
CA ILE A 46 9.24 -9.77 -6.90
C ILE A 46 8.49 -11.01 -7.38
N GLN A 47 8.92 -12.18 -6.89
CA GLN A 47 8.34 -13.48 -7.28
C GLN A 47 8.28 -13.71 -8.80
N GLY A 48 9.27 -13.19 -9.53
CA GLY A 48 9.36 -13.30 -10.99
C GLY A 48 8.52 -12.29 -11.78
N VAL A 49 7.84 -11.35 -11.11
CA VAL A 49 7.11 -10.24 -11.74
C VAL A 49 7.95 -8.98 -11.67
N GLN A 50 8.11 -8.29 -12.80
CA GLN A 50 8.77 -6.99 -12.85
C GLN A 50 7.89 -5.93 -12.20
N ILE A 51 8.42 -5.21 -11.23
CA ILE A 51 7.79 -4.03 -10.67
C ILE A 51 8.01 -2.88 -11.65
N THR A 52 6.94 -2.50 -12.34
CA THR A 52 6.89 -1.32 -13.19
C THR A 52 6.28 -0.15 -12.43
N GLU A 53 6.47 1.06 -12.94
CA GLU A 53 5.80 2.26 -12.42
C GLU A 53 4.28 2.08 -12.35
N GLU A 54 3.67 1.45 -13.36
CA GLU A 54 2.23 1.16 -13.38
C GLU A 54 1.80 0.26 -12.20
N LEU A 55 2.60 -0.75 -11.86
CA LEU A 55 2.29 -1.65 -10.75
C LEU A 55 2.42 -0.92 -9.41
N ILE A 56 3.40 -0.03 -9.29
CA ILE A 56 3.58 0.82 -8.10
C ILE A 56 2.38 1.76 -7.92
N GLU A 57 1.88 2.37 -9.00
CA GLU A 57 0.70 3.24 -8.94
C GLU A 57 -0.56 2.46 -8.52
N LYS A 58 -0.76 1.24 -9.06
CA LYS A 58 -1.86 0.36 -8.63
C LYS A 58 -1.73 -0.04 -7.17
N LEU A 59 -0.53 -0.42 -6.72
CA LEU A 59 -0.26 -0.76 -5.33
C LEU A 59 -0.51 0.42 -4.40
N LYS A 60 -0.09 1.63 -4.78
CA LYS A 60 -0.34 2.86 -4.03
C LYS A 60 -1.83 3.13 -3.89
N THR A 61 -2.58 3.03 -4.98
CA THR A 61 -4.03 3.25 -4.98
C THR A 61 -4.73 2.24 -4.07
N TYR A 62 -4.38 0.96 -4.19
CA TYR A 62 -4.91 -0.11 -3.34
C TYR A 62 -4.63 0.14 -1.86
N LEU A 63 -3.39 0.50 -1.52
CA LEU A 63 -3.01 0.80 -0.14
C LEU A 63 -3.75 2.01 0.42
N GLN A 64 -3.90 3.08 -0.37
CA GLN A 64 -4.56 4.29 0.09
C GLN A 64 -6.05 4.02 0.40
N ASP A 65 -6.74 3.27 -0.46
CA ASP A 65 -8.14 2.87 -0.28
C ASP A 65 -8.34 2.02 0.99
N GLU A 66 -7.49 1.02 1.19
CA GLU A 66 -7.54 0.17 2.39
C GLU A 66 -7.21 0.95 3.68
N ILE A 67 -6.27 1.89 3.61
CA ILE A 67 -5.93 2.77 4.74
C ILE A 67 -7.09 3.70 5.10
N GLU A 68 -7.80 4.22 4.09
CA GLU A 68 -9.04 4.98 4.30
C GLU A 68 -10.08 4.13 5.02
N MET A 69 -10.28 2.87 4.61
CA MET A 69 -11.21 1.96 5.29
C MET A 69 -10.79 1.66 6.74
N ILE A 70 -9.50 1.47 7.01
CA ILE A 70 -8.98 1.16 8.34
C ILE A 70 -9.07 2.38 9.28
N CYS A 71 -8.76 3.57 8.77
CA CYS A 71 -8.50 4.75 9.59
C CYS A 71 -9.67 5.75 9.62
N ALA A 72 -10.59 5.69 8.65
CA ALA A 72 -11.84 6.44 8.64
C ALA A 72 -13.06 5.50 8.55
N PRO A 73 -13.46 4.83 9.65
CA PRO A 73 -14.61 3.91 9.64
C PRO A 73 -15.99 4.59 9.47
N THR A 74 -16.09 5.78 8.87
CA THR A 74 -17.30 6.63 8.83
C THR A 74 -17.32 7.43 7.51
N ILE A 75 -18.33 7.44 6.62
CA ILE A 75 -19.73 6.96 6.63
C ILE A 75 -20.17 6.66 5.18
N LEU A 76 -20.67 5.45 4.90
CA LEU A 76 -21.63 5.23 3.81
C LEU A 76 -22.97 5.80 4.32
N HIS A 77 -23.32 7.01 3.88
CA HIS A 77 -24.58 7.70 4.23
C HIS A 77 -25.58 7.56 3.08
#